data_AF-B1N3G3-F1
#
_entry.id   AF-B1N3G3-F1
#
_cell.length_a   1.000
_cell.length_b   1.000
_cell.length_c   1.000
_cell.angle_alpha   90.00
_cell.angle_beta   90.00
_cell.angle_gamma   90.00
#
_symmetry.space_group_name_H-M   'P 1'
#
loop_
_entity.id
_entity.type
_entity.pdbx_description
1 polymer ?
#
loop_
_entity_poly.entity_id
_entity_poly.type
_entity_poly.pdbx_seq_one_letter_code
_entity_poly.pdbx_strand_id
1 'polypeptide(L)'
;MEQSLEDKKKGKSTKVGDETSRIRMKKTLHKHLTDLMNAMGKKMTLNELVEILYDDFIKHGDTNKRWTLNKPTQSSNVTIYRPQAFFKGLIFPLCQEKDVTLKEATIIASILHKVSIPSKHSAVALYKLSTMEYNSTQALFLKTLLDKKYSLPYAALDAVANYYIGFIDKKVDTPLLWHQGLLVFVQRYSKDFKPQQVQQLLRLCQVHRHHAITPLVIVQLQKQKD
;
A
#
# COMPACT_ATOMS: atom_id res chain seq x y z
N MET A 1 54.68 -6.68 5.34
CA MET A 1 53.86 -7.89 5.07
C MET A 1 52.74 -7.95 6.11
N GLU A 2 51.98 -6.86 6.25
CA GLU A 2 50.96 -6.67 7.30
C GLU A 2 49.85 -5.76 6.75
N GLN A 3 49.07 -6.29 5.80
CA GLN A 3 47.89 -5.58 5.25
C GLN A 3 46.82 -6.58 4.82
N SER A 4 46.49 -7.57 5.67
CA SER A 4 45.49 -8.60 5.31
C SER A 4 44.59 -9.10 6.45
N LEU A 5 44.35 -8.31 7.51
CA LEU A 5 43.50 -8.77 8.62
C LEU A 5 42.30 -7.90 9.00
N GLU A 6 42.04 -6.77 8.35
CA GLU A 6 40.87 -5.92 8.70
C GLU A 6 39.61 -6.09 7.83
N ASP A 7 39.65 -6.84 6.73
CA ASP A 7 38.51 -6.96 5.80
C ASP A 7 37.51 -8.10 6.08
N LYS A 8 37.40 -8.60 7.33
CA LYS A 8 36.50 -9.72 7.65
C LYS A 8 35.41 -9.46 8.71
N LYS A 9 35.12 -8.20 9.07
CA LYS A 9 34.10 -7.87 10.09
C LYS A 9 32.93 -6.97 9.67
N LYS A 10 32.62 -6.87 8.37
CA LYS A 10 31.35 -6.27 7.89
C LYS A 10 30.59 -7.24 6.99
N GLY A 11 29.77 -8.13 7.56
CA GLY A 11 28.97 -9.01 6.71
C GLY A 11 28.10 -10.08 7.38
N LYS A 12 27.62 -9.90 8.62
CA LYS A 12 26.87 -10.99 9.29
C LYS A 12 25.72 -10.61 10.22
N SER A 13 25.14 -9.41 10.12
CA SER A 13 24.00 -9.02 10.98
C SER A 13 22.63 -8.94 10.29
N THR A 14 22.52 -9.12 8.97
CA THR A 14 21.27 -8.93 8.22
C THR A 14 20.49 -10.21 7.88
N LYS A 15 21.07 -11.40 8.03
CA LYS A 15 20.43 -12.66 7.57
C LYS A 15 19.34 -13.21 8.49
N VAL A 16 19.44 -13.01 9.81
CA VAL A 16 18.51 -13.63 10.79
C VAL A 16 17.16 -12.90 10.82
N GLY A 17 17.16 -11.56 10.72
CA GLY A 17 15.94 -10.76 10.67
C GLY A 17 15.15 -10.95 9.37
N ASP A 18 15.85 -11.15 8.26
CA ASP A 18 15.21 -11.36 6.96
C ASP A 18 14.62 -12.77 6.84
N GLU A 19 15.29 -13.80 7.37
CA GLU A 19 14.76 -15.17 7.40
C GLU A 19 13.51 -15.30 8.28
N THR A 20 13.51 -14.63 9.44
CA THR A 20 12.34 -14.59 10.33
C THR A 20 11.16 -13.87 9.67
N SER A 21 11.43 -12.79 8.92
CA SER A 21 10.42 -12.04 8.17
C SER A 21 9.84 -12.87 7.02
N ARG A 22 10.67 -13.63 6.31
CA ARG A 22 10.23 -14.58 5.28
C ARG A 22 9.26 -15.58 5.89
N ILE A 23 9.72 -16.34 6.88
CA ILE A 23 8.93 -17.43 7.50
C ILE A 23 7.59 -16.89 8.03
N ARG A 24 7.61 -15.69 8.63
CA ARG A 24 6.40 -14.99 9.07
C ARG A 24 5.47 -14.70 7.90
N MET A 25 5.97 -14.07 6.84
CA MET A 25 5.20 -13.77 5.64
C MET A 25 4.58 -15.04 5.05
N LYS A 26 5.31 -16.16 5.01
CA LYS A 26 4.80 -17.43 4.46
C LYS A 26 3.62 -17.89 5.26
N LYS A 27 3.77 -17.88 6.59
CA LYS A 27 2.76 -18.35 7.54
C LYS A 27 1.52 -17.45 7.52
N THR A 28 1.71 -16.13 7.49
CA THR A 28 0.64 -15.13 7.42
C THR A 28 -0.10 -15.20 6.08
N LEU A 29 0.63 -15.26 4.96
CA LEU A 29 0.04 -15.44 3.63
C LEU A 29 -0.70 -16.78 3.54
N HIS A 30 -0.09 -17.86 4.02
CA HIS A 30 -0.71 -19.18 4.01
C HIS A 30 -2.01 -19.21 4.81
N LYS A 31 -2.03 -18.62 6.02
CA LYS A 31 -3.24 -18.51 6.84
C LYS A 31 -4.35 -17.73 6.14
N HIS A 32 -4.06 -16.51 5.69
CA HIS A 32 -5.04 -15.65 5.01
C HIS A 32 -5.54 -16.23 3.69
N LEU A 33 -4.66 -16.84 2.90
CA LEU A 33 -5.02 -17.51 1.66
C LEU A 33 -5.81 -18.80 1.93
N THR A 34 -5.58 -19.49 3.05
CA THR A 34 -6.40 -20.64 3.49
C THR A 34 -7.81 -20.19 3.84
N ASP A 35 -7.95 -19.11 4.62
CA ASP A 35 -9.25 -18.53 4.97
C ASP A 35 -10.01 -18.07 3.73
N LEU A 36 -9.30 -17.46 2.77
CA LEU A 36 -9.81 -17.08 1.46
C LEU A 36 -10.23 -18.32 0.64
N MET A 37 -9.45 -19.38 0.62
CA MET A 37 -9.78 -20.62 -0.10
C MET A 37 -11.00 -21.34 0.49
N ASN A 38 -11.12 -21.34 1.82
CA ASN A 38 -12.26 -21.88 2.56
C ASN A 38 -13.52 -21.06 2.27
N ALA A 39 -13.42 -19.73 2.21
CA ALA A 39 -14.51 -18.85 1.81
C ALA A 39 -14.89 -18.95 0.31
N MET A 40 -14.03 -19.53 -0.54
CA MET A 40 -14.21 -19.59 -2.00
C MET A 40 -14.52 -20.98 -2.57
N GLY A 41 -14.55 -22.06 -1.78
CA GLY A 41 -14.90 -23.41 -2.27
C GLY A 41 -13.90 -24.06 -3.24
N LYS A 42 -12.64 -23.58 -3.25
CA LYS A 42 -11.40 -24.14 -3.88
C LYS A 42 -11.36 -24.46 -5.39
N LYS A 43 -10.28 -24.01 -6.08
CA LYS A 43 -9.55 -24.78 -7.15
C LYS A 43 -8.19 -24.19 -7.59
N MET A 44 -7.52 -23.40 -6.75
CA MET A 44 -6.10 -23.05 -6.93
C MET A 44 -5.35 -23.64 -5.76
N THR A 45 -4.18 -24.26 -5.97
CA THR A 45 -3.46 -24.82 -4.82
C THR A 45 -2.82 -23.67 -4.03
N LEU A 46 -3.06 -23.69 -2.71
CA LEU A 46 -2.51 -22.73 -1.75
C LEU A 46 -0.99 -22.58 -1.90
N ASN A 47 -0.34 -23.69 -2.24
CA ASN A 47 1.10 -23.79 -2.39
C ASN A 47 1.61 -23.04 -3.62
N GLU A 48 0.93 -23.12 -4.77
CA GLU A 48 1.35 -22.35 -5.96
C GLU A 48 1.30 -20.84 -5.70
N LEU A 49 0.20 -20.36 -5.12
CA LEU A 49 -0.01 -18.94 -4.83
C LEU A 49 1.00 -18.38 -3.83
N VAL A 50 1.23 -19.12 -2.75
CA VAL A 50 2.22 -18.76 -1.73
C VAL A 50 3.60 -18.78 -2.36
N GLU A 51 4.02 -19.85 -3.03
CA GLU A 51 5.34 -19.96 -3.65
C GLU A 51 5.59 -18.85 -4.67
N ILE A 52 4.59 -18.41 -5.43
CA ILE A 52 4.73 -17.31 -6.40
C ILE A 52 4.90 -15.96 -5.72
N LEU A 53 4.10 -15.66 -4.69
CA LEU A 53 4.25 -14.43 -3.91
C LEU A 53 5.58 -14.43 -3.12
N TYR A 54 6.03 -15.61 -2.71
CA TYR A 54 7.27 -15.82 -1.99
C TYR A 54 8.49 -15.69 -2.91
N ASP A 55 8.44 -16.27 -4.11
CA ASP A 55 9.47 -16.15 -5.13
C ASP A 55 9.69 -14.68 -5.52
N ASP A 56 8.60 -13.91 -5.64
CA ASP A 56 8.69 -12.47 -5.92
C ASP A 56 9.34 -11.71 -4.76
N PHE A 57 9.03 -12.08 -3.51
CA PHE A 57 9.66 -11.53 -2.31
C PHE A 57 11.15 -11.88 -2.21
N ILE A 58 11.54 -13.12 -2.48
CA ILE A 58 12.94 -13.56 -2.43
C ILE A 58 13.77 -12.91 -3.55
N LYS A 59 13.20 -12.77 -4.76
CA LYS A 59 13.90 -12.19 -5.92
C LYS A 59 14.00 -10.67 -5.87
N HIS A 60 13.04 -9.98 -5.25
CA HIS A 60 12.96 -8.51 -5.28
C HIS A 60 13.04 -7.82 -3.90
N GLY A 61 12.98 -8.55 -2.79
CA GLY A 61 13.00 -7.99 -1.43
C GLY A 61 14.35 -7.40 -0.98
N ASP A 62 15.42 -7.61 -1.74
CA ASP A 62 16.79 -7.24 -1.34
C ASP A 62 17.52 -6.29 -2.32
N THR A 63 16.90 -5.86 -3.44
CA THR A 63 17.59 -4.94 -4.36
C THR A 63 16.73 -3.75 -4.80
N ASN A 64 17.24 -2.55 -4.53
CA ASN A 64 16.74 -1.26 -5.01
C ASN A 64 16.98 -1.06 -6.53
N LYS A 65 16.86 -2.12 -7.33
CA LYS A 65 17.07 -2.10 -8.78
C LYS A 65 15.73 -1.91 -9.49
N ARG A 66 15.66 -0.83 -10.26
CA ARG A 66 14.54 -0.43 -11.11
C ARG A 66 14.14 -1.60 -12.03
N TRP A 67 12.88 -1.99 -11.93
CA TRP A 67 12.25 -3.09 -12.66
C TRP A 67 12.53 -3.03 -14.17
N THR A 68 13.27 -4.00 -14.72
CA THR A 68 13.28 -4.31 -16.16
C THR A 68 12.34 -5.50 -16.39
N LEU A 69 11.18 -5.18 -16.97
CA LEU A 69 10.06 -6.09 -17.14
C LEU A 69 10.27 -7.00 -18.36
N ASN A 70 10.86 -8.18 -18.19
CA ASN A 70 10.76 -9.24 -19.21
C ASN A 70 10.10 -10.48 -18.61
N LYS A 71 8.82 -10.64 -18.98
CA LYS A 71 7.84 -11.73 -18.70
C LYS A 71 6.98 -11.54 -17.43
N PRO A 72 5.69 -11.20 -17.58
CA PRO A 72 4.74 -11.34 -16.48
C PRO A 72 4.57 -12.84 -16.16
N THR A 73 4.93 -13.24 -14.94
CA THR A 73 4.62 -14.57 -14.42
C THR A 73 3.09 -14.74 -14.41
N GLN A 74 2.61 -15.79 -15.07
CA GLN A 74 1.21 -16.00 -15.43
C GLN A 74 0.25 -16.19 -14.24
N SER A 75 0.74 -16.21 -13.00
CA SER A 75 0.03 -16.80 -11.86
C SER A 75 -0.50 -15.81 -10.82
N SER A 76 0.19 -14.69 -10.55
CA SER A 76 -0.36 -13.60 -9.72
C SER A 76 -1.57 -12.93 -10.39
N ASN A 77 -1.60 -12.98 -11.72
CA ASN A 77 -2.74 -12.53 -12.51
C ASN A 77 -3.98 -13.41 -12.26
N VAL A 78 -3.80 -14.69 -11.89
CA VAL A 78 -4.92 -15.63 -11.77
C VAL A 78 -5.76 -15.37 -10.51
N THR A 79 -5.12 -15.10 -9.37
CA THR A 79 -5.82 -14.79 -8.10
C THR A 79 -6.55 -13.44 -8.17
N ILE A 80 -6.04 -12.51 -8.97
CA ILE A 80 -6.59 -11.16 -9.08
C ILE A 80 -7.76 -11.10 -10.10
N TYR A 81 -8.04 -12.17 -10.86
CA TYR A 81 -9.29 -12.27 -11.64
C TYR A 81 -10.56 -12.20 -10.75
N ARG A 82 -10.43 -12.38 -9.43
CA ARG A 82 -11.50 -12.14 -8.45
C ARG A 82 -11.09 -11.04 -7.46
N PRO A 83 -11.15 -9.75 -7.86
CA PRO A 83 -10.69 -8.63 -7.05
C PRO A 83 -11.37 -8.56 -5.68
N GLN A 84 -12.65 -8.92 -5.59
CA GLN A 84 -13.38 -8.95 -4.31
C GLN A 84 -12.76 -9.92 -3.30
N ALA A 85 -12.33 -11.11 -3.73
CA ALA A 85 -11.71 -12.08 -2.85
C ALA A 85 -10.33 -11.59 -2.39
N PHE A 86 -9.55 -11.04 -3.34
CA PHE A 86 -8.23 -10.49 -3.06
C PHE A 86 -8.26 -9.39 -1.99
N PHE A 87 -9.19 -8.43 -2.10
CA PHE A 87 -9.30 -7.38 -1.08
C PHE A 87 -9.78 -7.92 0.27
N LYS A 88 -10.81 -8.79 0.28
CA LYS A 88 -11.42 -9.30 1.51
C LYS A 88 -10.52 -10.26 2.28
N GLY A 89 -9.79 -11.13 1.59
CA GLY A 89 -8.98 -12.16 2.24
C GLY A 89 -7.49 -11.85 2.33
N LEU A 90 -6.98 -10.84 1.61
CA LEU A 90 -5.57 -10.45 1.71
C LEU A 90 -5.38 -9.02 2.20
N ILE A 91 -5.85 -8.02 1.44
CA ILE A 91 -5.52 -6.61 1.73
C ILE A 91 -6.12 -6.13 3.05
N PHE A 92 -7.42 -6.37 3.30
CA PHE A 92 -8.06 -5.90 4.54
C PHE A 92 -7.52 -6.61 5.79
N PRO A 93 -7.35 -7.94 5.82
CA PRO A 93 -6.75 -8.62 6.97
C PRO A 93 -5.33 -8.12 7.28
N LEU A 94 -4.50 -7.90 6.25
CA LEU A 94 -3.16 -7.33 6.44
C LEU A 94 -3.17 -5.91 7.03
N CYS A 95 -4.22 -5.13 6.77
CA CYS A 95 -4.36 -3.81 7.40
C CYS A 95 -4.84 -3.91 8.86
N GLN A 96 -5.52 -4.99 9.23
CA GLN A 96 -6.00 -5.23 10.60
C GLN A 96 -4.94 -5.88 11.49
N GLU A 97 -4.02 -6.64 10.91
CA GLU A 97 -2.90 -7.19 11.64
C GLU A 97 -1.92 -6.10 12.07
N LYS A 98 -1.56 -6.13 13.36
CA LYS A 98 -0.61 -5.17 13.97
C LYS A 98 0.85 -5.46 13.60
N ASP A 99 1.08 -6.59 12.95
CA ASP A 99 2.35 -7.30 12.89
C ASP A 99 2.93 -7.39 11.46
N VAL A 100 2.38 -6.60 10.54
CA VAL A 100 2.81 -6.57 9.14
C VAL A 100 4.01 -5.63 8.98
N THR A 101 5.07 -6.14 8.36
CA THR A 101 6.25 -5.33 8.05
C THR A 101 6.04 -4.51 6.79
N LEU A 102 6.65 -3.32 6.72
CA LEU A 102 6.56 -2.44 5.55
C LEU A 102 7.09 -3.10 4.26
N LYS A 103 8.05 -4.02 4.37
CA LYS A 103 8.60 -4.76 3.23
C LYS A 103 7.53 -5.67 2.58
N GLU A 104 6.83 -6.45 3.40
CA GLU A 104 5.75 -7.35 2.95
C GLU A 104 4.63 -6.53 2.29
N ALA A 105 4.23 -5.43 2.92
CA ALA A 105 3.25 -4.50 2.38
C ALA A 105 3.67 -3.90 1.03
N THR A 106 4.95 -3.54 0.87
CA THR A 106 5.49 -2.95 -0.37
C THR A 106 5.45 -3.90 -1.55
N ILE A 107 5.69 -5.19 -1.31
CA ILE A 107 5.66 -6.21 -2.37
C ILE A 107 4.22 -6.42 -2.84
N ILE A 108 3.28 -6.54 -1.90
CA ILE A 108 1.86 -6.70 -2.24
C ILE A 108 1.34 -5.43 -2.94
N ALA A 109 1.77 -4.24 -2.49
CA ALA A 109 1.45 -2.98 -3.16
C ALA A 109 2.05 -2.91 -4.58
N SER A 110 3.26 -3.40 -4.79
CA SER A 110 3.86 -3.50 -6.13
C SER A 110 2.99 -4.37 -7.04
N ILE A 111 2.57 -5.56 -6.60
CA ILE A 111 1.68 -6.44 -7.36
C ILE A 111 0.36 -5.72 -7.68
N LEU A 112 -0.26 -5.09 -6.68
CA LEU A 112 -1.48 -4.29 -6.84
C LEU A 112 -1.30 -3.18 -7.89
N HIS A 113 -0.11 -2.56 -7.95
CA HIS A 113 0.24 -1.55 -8.94
C HIS A 113 0.36 -2.12 -10.37
N LYS A 114 0.80 -3.36 -10.58
CA LYS A 114 0.84 -3.96 -11.95
C LYS A 114 -0.55 -4.35 -12.42
N VAL A 115 -1.39 -4.89 -11.54
CA VAL A 115 -2.60 -5.57 -12.00
C VAL A 115 -3.74 -4.62 -12.28
N SER A 116 -4.48 -4.85 -13.36
CA SER A 116 -5.68 -4.08 -13.70
C SER A 116 -6.85 -4.49 -12.81
N ILE A 117 -7.48 -3.52 -12.14
CA ILE A 117 -8.58 -3.74 -11.20
C ILE A 117 -9.79 -2.95 -11.71
N PRO A 118 -10.99 -3.54 -11.77
CA PRO A 118 -12.18 -2.79 -12.14
C PRO A 118 -12.44 -1.64 -11.15
N SER A 119 -12.80 -0.46 -11.68
CA SER A 119 -12.99 0.77 -10.90
C SER A 119 -13.95 0.62 -9.72
N LYS A 120 -15.04 -0.14 -9.90
CA LYS A 120 -16.03 -0.43 -8.84
C LYS A 120 -15.40 -1.11 -7.63
N HIS A 121 -14.56 -2.12 -7.85
CA HIS A 121 -13.91 -2.84 -6.74
C HIS A 121 -12.85 -1.98 -6.06
N SER A 122 -12.11 -1.18 -6.84
CA SER A 122 -11.15 -0.22 -6.28
C SER A 122 -11.82 0.83 -5.40
N ALA A 123 -12.97 1.37 -5.82
CA ALA A 123 -13.74 2.34 -5.04
C ALA A 123 -14.21 1.76 -3.69
N VAL A 124 -14.76 0.54 -3.69
CA VAL A 124 -15.17 -0.13 -2.45
C VAL A 124 -13.96 -0.42 -1.55
N ALA A 125 -12.82 -0.80 -2.14
CA ALA A 125 -11.60 -1.03 -1.39
C ALA A 125 -11.06 0.26 -0.74
N LEU A 126 -11.04 1.38 -1.47
CA LEU A 126 -10.64 2.68 -0.94
C LEU A 126 -11.57 3.14 0.19
N TYR A 127 -12.89 2.99 0.02
CA TYR A 127 -13.85 3.31 1.06
C TYR A 127 -13.60 2.47 2.33
N LYS A 128 -13.44 1.15 2.17
CA LYS A 128 -13.21 0.26 3.31
C LYS A 128 -11.88 0.55 3.98
N LEU A 129 -10.81 0.76 3.23
CA LEU A 129 -9.52 1.18 3.79
C LEU A 129 -9.71 2.47 4.58
N SER A 130 -10.30 3.51 4.02
CA SER A 130 -10.44 4.82 4.68
C SER A 130 -11.25 4.81 5.98
N THR A 131 -12.11 3.81 6.18
CA THR A 131 -12.98 3.67 7.37
C THR A 131 -12.40 2.76 8.45
N MET A 132 -11.32 2.05 8.17
CA MET A 132 -10.66 1.16 9.14
C MET A 132 -9.72 1.93 10.07
N GLU A 133 -9.35 1.31 11.18
CA GLU A 133 -8.35 1.85 12.11
C GLU A 133 -7.03 2.15 11.39
N TYR A 134 -6.39 3.25 11.79
CA TYR A 134 -5.17 3.69 11.14
C TYR A 134 -4.03 2.69 11.33
N ASN A 135 -3.43 2.29 10.22
CA ASN A 135 -2.22 1.47 10.18
C ASN A 135 -1.25 2.09 9.15
N SER A 136 0.05 2.09 9.44
CA SER A 136 1.08 2.56 8.51
C SER A 136 1.02 1.86 7.14
N THR A 137 0.63 0.58 7.12
CA THR A 137 0.48 -0.23 5.90
C THR A 137 -0.72 0.18 5.04
N GLN A 138 -1.79 0.70 5.64
CA GLN A 138 -2.99 1.17 4.95
C GLN A 138 -2.67 2.34 4.02
N ALA A 139 -1.83 3.28 4.47
CA ALA A 139 -1.43 4.46 3.67
C ALA A 139 -0.72 4.07 2.37
N LEU A 140 0.05 2.97 2.39
CA LEU A 140 0.73 2.45 1.21
C LEU A 140 -0.26 1.88 0.18
N PHE A 141 -1.23 1.09 0.64
CA PHE A 141 -2.26 0.55 -0.25
C PHE A 141 -3.20 1.63 -0.77
N LEU A 142 -3.57 2.60 0.08
CA LEU A 142 -4.39 3.75 -0.29
C LEU A 142 -3.72 4.55 -1.41
N LYS A 143 -2.44 4.92 -1.24
CA LYS A 143 -1.64 5.58 -2.28
C LYS A 143 -1.63 4.76 -3.58
N THR A 144 -1.35 3.47 -3.48
CA THR A 144 -1.23 2.59 -4.66
C THR A 144 -2.54 2.48 -5.45
N LEU A 145 -3.69 2.46 -4.77
CA LEU A 145 -5.00 2.46 -5.41
C LEU A 145 -5.34 3.82 -6.03
N LEU A 146 -4.95 4.93 -5.40
CA LEU A 146 -5.13 6.28 -5.94
C LEU A 146 -4.25 6.52 -7.19
N ASP A 147 -3.04 5.96 -7.20
CA ASP A 147 -2.11 6.01 -8.35
C ASP A 147 -2.70 5.35 -9.63
N LYS A 148 -3.74 4.51 -9.49
CA LYS A 148 -4.46 3.93 -10.64
C LYS A 148 -5.36 4.92 -11.39
N LYS A 149 -5.61 6.11 -10.82
CA LYS A 149 -6.33 7.22 -11.46
C LYS A 149 -7.75 6.89 -11.96
N TYR A 150 -8.42 5.91 -11.34
CA TYR A 150 -9.79 5.55 -11.66
C TYR A 150 -10.77 6.69 -11.33
N SER A 151 -11.89 6.74 -12.04
CA SER A 151 -13.04 7.57 -11.64
C SER A 151 -13.68 6.95 -10.40
N LEU A 152 -13.75 7.70 -9.30
CA LEU A 152 -14.28 7.24 -8.03
C LEU A 152 -15.67 7.83 -7.78
N PRO A 153 -16.62 7.07 -7.22
CA PRO A 153 -17.88 7.62 -6.71
C PRO A 153 -17.63 8.63 -5.59
N TYR A 154 -18.48 9.65 -5.47
CA TYR A 154 -18.37 10.68 -4.43
C TYR A 154 -18.30 10.12 -3.00
N ALA A 155 -19.02 9.03 -2.71
CA ALA A 155 -18.97 8.38 -1.39
C ALA A 155 -17.56 7.87 -1.04
N ALA A 156 -16.82 7.33 -2.02
CA ALA A 156 -15.44 6.87 -1.79
C ALA A 156 -14.49 8.06 -1.64
N LEU A 157 -14.68 9.13 -2.42
CA LEU A 157 -13.89 10.36 -2.29
C LEU A 157 -14.09 11.03 -0.92
N ASP A 158 -15.34 11.14 -0.48
CA ASP A 158 -15.70 11.69 0.83
C ASP A 158 -15.06 10.87 1.96
N ALA A 159 -15.09 9.54 1.87
CA ALA A 159 -14.46 8.67 2.86
C ALA A 159 -12.93 8.86 2.92
N VAL A 160 -12.26 8.97 1.76
CA VAL A 160 -10.81 9.21 1.69
C VAL A 160 -10.46 10.61 2.23
N ALA A 161 -11.26 11.63 1.91
CA ALA A 161 -11.09 12.98 2.44
C ALA A 161 -11.24 12.98 3.97
N ASN A 162 -12.29 12.32 4.51
CA ASN A 162 -12.52 12.19 5.94
C ASN A 162 -11.38 11.44 6.65
N TYR A 163 -10.81 10.41 6.01
CA TYR A 163 -9.63 9.72 6.52
C TYR A 163 -8.48 10.70 6.76
N TYR A 164 -8.15 11.55 5.78
CA TYR A 164 -7.08 12.55 5.92
C TYR A 164 -7.43 13.66 6.92
N ILE A 165 -8.66 14.18 6.90
CA ILE A 165 -9.14 15.23 7.80
C ILE A 165 -9.10 14.77 9.26
N GLY A 166 -9.34 13.48 9.54
CA GLY A 166 -9.24 12.90 10.87
C GLY A 166 -7.83 12.94 11.50
N PHE A 167 -6.79 13.28 10.73
CA PHE A 167 -5.44 13.49 11.26
C PHE A 167 -5.20 14.90 11.80
N ILE A 168 -6.11 15.86 11.58
CA ILE A 168 -5.99 17.23 12.12
C ILE A 168 -5.87 17.20 13.66
N ASP A 169 -6.69 16.36 14.31
CA ASP A 169 -6.72 16.27 15.78
C ASP A 169 -5.69 15.26 16.32
N LYS A 170 -5.14 14.39 15.46
CA LYS A 170 -4.16 13.36 15.84
C LYS A 170 -2.74 13.90 15.72
N LYS A 171 -2.05 14.01 16.86
CA LYS A 171 -0.60 14.31 16.94
C LYS A 171 0.26 13.06 16.69
N VAL A 172 0.02 12.36 15.58
CA VAL A 172 0.80 11.19 15.19
C VAL A 172 1.78 11.62 14.11
N ASP A 173 3.03 11.15 14.21
CA ASP A 173 4.02 11.37 13.15
C ASP A 173 3.56 10.70 11.86
N THR A 174 3.26 11.51 10.84
CA THR A 174 2.79 11.01 9.55
C THR A 174 3.96 10.59 8.66
N PRO A 175 3.99 9.34 8.15
CA PRO A 175 5.09 8.87 7.32
C PRO A 175 5.08 9.53 5.93
N LEU A 176 6.23 9.54 5.23
CA LEU A 176 6.37 10.09 3.88
C LEU A 176 5.32 9.53 2.89
N LEU A 177 5.03 8.23 2.97
CA LEU A 177 4.04 7.56 2.12
C LEU A 177 2.63 8.14 2.28
N TRP A 178 2.28 8.59 3.48
CA TRP A 178 1.00 9.24 3.76
C TRP A 178 0.92 10.60 3.05
N HIS A 179 1.98 11.42 3.12
CA HIS A 179 2.02 12.70 2.40
C HIS A 179 2.00 12.53 0.88
N GLN A 180 2.69 11.50 0.37
CA GLN A 180 2.64 11.16 -1.05
C GLN A 180 1.24 10.73 -1.48
N GLY A 181 0.55 9.91 -0.68
CA GLY A 181 -0.84 9.52 -0.92
C GLY A 181 -1.79 10.73 -0.94
N LEU A 182 -1.62 11.66 -0.01
CA LEU A 182 -2.38 12.91 0.02
C LEU A 182 -2.15 13.75 -1.24
N LEU A 183 -0.90 13.88 -1.69
CA LEU A 183 -0.58 14.61 -2.91
C LEU A 183 -1.26 14.00 -4.14
N VAL A 184 -1.18 12.68 -4.32
CA VAL A 184 -1.83 11.98 -5.43
C VAL A 184 -3.34 12.18 -5.40
N PHE A 185 -3.94 12.07 -4.20
CA PHE A 185 -5.37 12.29 -3.99
C PHE A 185 -5.79 13.70 -4.45
N VAL A 186 -5.09 14.73 -3.97
CA VAL A 186 -5.41 16.13 -4.27
C VAL A 186 -5.12 16.47 -5.74
N GLN A 187 -4.01 16.01 -6.30
CA GLN A 187 -3.68 16.21 -7.72
C GLN A 187 -4.74 15.63 -8.64
N ARG A 188 -5.28 14.46 -8.31
CA ARG A 188 -6.24 13.78 -9.18
C ARG A 188 -7.68 14.24 -8.99
N TYR A 189 -8.12 14.42 -7.75
CA TYR A 189 -9.52 14.59 -7.39
C TYR A 189 -9.85 15.99 -6.88
N SER A 190 -8.93 16.96 -7.00
CA SER A 190 -9.14 18.35 -6.55
C SER A 190 -10.43 18.98 -7.08
N LYS A 191 -10.85 18.63 -8.31
CA LYS A 191 -12.08 19.15 -8.95
C LYS A 191 -13.37 18.63 -8.33
N ASP A 192 -13.31 17.50 -7.62
CA ASP A 192 -14.48 16.80 -7.10
C ASP A 192 -14.69 17.08 -5.59
N PHE A 193 -13.90 17.98 -4.99
CA PHE A 193 -13.98 18.31 -3.56
C PHE A 193 -15.01 19.39 -3.24
N LYS A 194 -15.66 19.25 -2.08
CA LYS A 194 -16.54 20.28 -1.53
C LYS A 194 -15.69 21.44 -0.96
N PRO A 195 -16.17 22.69 -1.01
CA PRO A 195 -15.42 23.84 -0.46
C PRO A 195 -15.00 23.67 1.01
N GLN A 196 -15.85 23.05 1.83
CA GLN A 196 -15.55 22.76 3.24
C GLN A 196 -14.39 21.75 3.38
N GLN A 197 -14.36 20.70 2.55
CA GLN A 197 -13.27 19.72 2.55
C GLN A 197 -11.94 20.38 2.15
N VAL A 198 -11.95 21.28 1.16
CA VAL A 198 -10.75 22.02 0.75
C VAL A 198 -10.20 22.85 1.92
N GLN A 199 -11.06 23.56 2.66
CA GLN A 199 -10.64 24.32 3.84
C GLN A 199 -10.04 23.42 4.94
N GLN A 200 -10.66 22.27 5.21
CA GLN A 200 -10.15 21.31 6.19
C GLN A 200 -8.82 20.68 5.75
N LEU A 201 -8.65 20.34 4.48
CA LEU A 201 -7.39 19.83 3.93
C LEU A 201 -6.27 20.89 3.96
N LEU A 202 -6.59 22.17 3.77
CA LEU A 202 -5.63 23.25 3.97
C LEU A 202 -5.22 23.37 5.44
N ARG A 203 -6.15 23.24 6.39
CA ARG A 203 -5.85 23.19 7.82
C ARG A 203 -4.97 21.99 8.17
N LEU A 204 -5.24 20.83 7.59
CA LEU A 204 -4.41 19.62 7.74
C LEU A 204 -2.96 19.88 7.32
N CYS A 205 -2.76 20.57 6.19
CA CYS A 205 -1.42 20.96 5.70
C CYS A 205 -0.69 21.94 6.63
N GLN A 206 -1.40 22.64 7.52
CA GLN A 206 -0.76 23.51 8.52
C GLN A 206 -0.28 22.72 9.74
N VAL A 207 -1.01 21.67 10.13
CA VAL A 207 -0.67 20.80 11.26
C VAL A 207 0.44 19.81 10.87
N HIS A 208 0.25 19.08 9.77
CA HIS A 208 1.15 18.03 9.30
C HIS A 208 1.94 18.52 8.07
N ARG A 209 3.14 19.03 8.31
CA ARG A 209 3.99 19.68 7.30
C ARG A 209 5.15 18.81 6.86
N HIS A 210 5.24 18.58 5.55
CA HIS A 210 6.41 18.02 4.88
C HIS A 210 7.04 19.07 3.95
N HIS A 211 8.32 19.36 4.14
CA HIS A 211 9.05 20.44 3.46
C HIS A 211 8.87 20.46 1.94
N ALA A 212 8.93 19.30 1.27
CA ALA A 212 8.85 19.23 -0.20
C ALA A 212 7.44 18.98 -0.75
N ILE A 213 6.54 18.36 0.02
CA ILE A 213 5.26 17.82 -0.52
C ILE A 213 4.11 18.76 -0.19
N THR A 214 4.03 19.23 1.07
CA THR A 214 2.95 20.09 1.52
C THR A 214 2.78 21.35 0.67
N PRO A 215 3.84 22.05 0.22
CA PRO A 215 3.69 23.18 -0.69
C PRO A 215 2.96 22.81 -1.99
N LEU A 216 3.27 21.65 -2.58
CA LEU A 216 2.62 21.17 -3.81
C LEU A 216 1.13 20.87 -3.58
N VAL A 217 0.78 20.32 -2.42
CA VAL A 217 -0.60 20.06 -2.04
C VAL A 217 -1.38 21.37 -1.90
N ILE A 218 -0.81 22.36 -1.21
CA ILE A 218 -1.44 23.68 -1.01
C ILE A 218 -1.69 24.38 -2.35
N VAL A 219 -0.67 24.43 -3.22
CA VAL A 219 -0.79 25.03 -4.55
C VAL A 219 -1.91 24.36 -5.34
N GLN A 220 -2.00 23.03 -5.29
CA GLN A 220 -3.03 22.30 -6.02
C GLN A 220 -4.45 22.53 -5.46
N LEU A 221 -4.60 22.68 -4.14
CA LEU A 221 -5.88 23.02 -3.51
C LEU A 221 -6.30 24.47 -3.81
N GLN A 222 -5.36 25.39 -3.93
CA GLN A 222 -5.64 26.80 -4.23
C GLN A 222 -6.09 27.01 -5.67
N LYS A 223 -5.57 26.24 -6.64
CA LYS A 223 -6.02 26.26 -8.05
C LYS A 223 -7.51 25.94 -8.26
N GLN A 224 -8.23 25.47 -7.24
CA GLN A 224 -9.68 25.25 -7.32
C GLN A 224 -10.49 26.52 -7.05
N LYS A 225 -9.88 27.55 -6.45
CA LYS A 225 -10.58 28.79 -6.12
C LYS A 225 -10.67 29.76 -7.30
N ASP A 226 -9.84 29.55 -8.32
CA ASP A 226 -9.75 30.34 -9.56
C ASP A 226 -10.54 29.67 -10.68
#